data_AF-A0A811QJG9-F1
#
_entry.id   AF-A0A811QJG9-F1
#
_cell.length_a   1.000
_cell.length_b   1.000
_cell.length_c   1.000
_cell.angle_alpha   90.00
_cell.angle_beta   90.00
_cell.angle_gamma   90.00
#
_symmetry.space_group_name_H-M   'P 1'
#
loop_
_entity.id
_entity.type
_entity.pdbx_description
1 polymer ?
#
loop_
_entity_poly.entity_id
_entity_poly.type
_entity_poly.pdbx_seq_one_letter_code
_entity_poly.pdbx_strand_id
1 'polypeptide(L)'
;MAPIVELPVDGLTYRGFATILYDVLDSLGIPTEKIEYVCRGEPRPDRLKGHIVVHLKVLPSVSHTTLRSVMRDAHDFLKTGPYHLLPAALDLNRFLEPQITSADHAVCDEVDPCLKASAQYIIAQDRYIMDVEMQNHRYRDLLFCCDEEFLKVERKEEEMVGKLEEDRMGYDRMKTFYETHEKSLREEIANLKDKVLECEDRIECQRHTLREFHEKEKHRGIKKLALEARCNTMEKLAVEATITTTYSMHHLVHYIKCIEYLQDKVNRISQAWIDADRKRIQEIRKV
;
A
#
# COMPACT_ATOMS: atom_id res chain seq x y z
N MET A 1 -41.85 -56.44 -53.16
CA MET A 1 -40.39 -56.31 -53.27
C MET A 1 -40.07 -54.82 -53.30
N ALA A 2 -39.36 -54.30 -52.32
CA ALA A 2 -38.96 -52.89 -52.28
C ALA A 2 -37.86 -52.62 -53.32
N PRO A 3 -37.81 -51.43 -53.95
CA PRO A 3 -36.80 -51.12 -54.95
C PRO A 3 -35.42 -51.01 -54.28
N ILE A 4 -34.47 -51.82 -54.74
CA ILE A 4 -33.05 -51.68 -54.39
C ILE A 4 -32.57 -50.38 -55.01
N VAL A 5 -32.12 -49.44 -54.19
CA VAL A 5 -31.56 -48.16 -54.65
C VAL A 5 -30.04 -48.27 -54.62
N GLU A 6 -29.42 -48.09 -55.78
CA GLU A 6 -27.96 -47.94 -55.89
C GLU A 6 -27.64 -46.46 -55.70
N LEU A 7 -26.94 -46.14 -54.60
CA LEU A 7 -26.49 -44.78 -54.32
C LEU A 7 -24.99 -44.67 -54.59
N PRO A 8 -24.54 -43.74 -55.45
CA PRO A 8 -23.13 -43.43 -55.58
C PRO A 8 -22.63 -42.85 -54.25
N VAL A 9 -21.51 -43.38 -53.77
CA VAL A 9 -20.91 -42.94 -52.51
C VAL A 9 -20.22 -41.60 -52.76
N ASP A 10 -20.86 -40.50 -52.39
CA ASP A 10 -20.15 -39.24 -52.22
C ASP A 10 -19.28 -39.32 -50.96
N GLY A 11 -18.13 -38.66 -50.93
CA GLY A 11 -17.20 -38.71 -49.78
C GLY A 11 -17.77 -38.11 -48.47
N LEU A 12 -19.03 -37.68 -48.46
CA LEU A 12 -19.72 -37.05 -47.34
C LEU A 12 -20.75 -37.98 -46.69
N THR A 13 -21.30 -38.94 -47.43
CA THR A 13 -22.23 -39.94 -46.92
C THR A 13 -21.45 -41.11 -46.30
N TYR A 14 -21.83 -41.50 -45.08
CA TYR A 14 -21.18 -42.50 -44.22
C TYR A 14 -19.91 -42.07 -43.45
N ARG A 15 -19.92 -40.88 -42.82
CA ARG A 15 -18.96 -40.48 -41.76
C ARG A 15 -17.48 -40.83 -42.09
N GLY A 16 -17.05 -40.61 -43.34
CA GLY A 16 -15.66 -40.86 -43.75
C GLY A 16 -15.25 -42.33 -43.85
N PHE A 17 -16.16 -43.31 -43.75
CA PHE A 17 -15.83 -44.73 -43.92
C PHE A 17 -15.29 -45.02 -45.33
N ALA A 18 -15.89 -44.40 -46.36
CA ALA A 18 -15.40 -44.47 -47.72
C ALA A 18 -13.97 -43.91 -47.82
N THR A 19 -13.71 -42.76 -47.21
CA THR A 19 -12.39 -42.10 -47.17
C THR A 19 -11.34 -43.00 -46.49
N ILE A 20 -11.69 -43.61 -45.35
CA ILE A 20 -10.80 -44.54 -44.64
C ILE A 20 -10.50 -45.77 -45.52
N LEU A 21 -11.49 -46.29 -46.25
CA LEU A 21 -11.27 -47.43 -47.15
C LEU A 21 -10.39 -47.04 -48.35
N TYR A 22 -10.54 -45.82 -48.88
CA TYR A 22 -9.66 -45.28 -49.92
C TYR A 22 -8.22 -45.17 -49.43
N ASP A 23 -7.99 -44.61 -48.23
CA ASP A 23 -6.65 -44.46 -47.65
C ASP A 23 -5.99 -45.83 -47.40
N VAL A 24 -6.75 -46.83 -46.97
CA VAL A 24 -6.26 -48.21 -46.79
C VAL A 24 -5.91 -48.86 -48.13
N LEU A 25 -6.70 -48.66 -49.18
CA LEU A 25 -6.42 -49.24 -50.49
C LEU A 25 -5.26 -48.55 -51.21
N ASP A 26 -5.12 -47.24 -51.03
CA ASP A 26 -4.02 -46.44 -51.54
C ASP A 26 -2.69 -46.81 -50.86
N SER A 27 -2.70 -46.97 -49.52
CA SER A 27 -1.52 -47.45 -48.78
C SER A 27 -1.10 -48.88 -49.11
N LEU A 28 -2.03 -49.70 -49.61
CA LEU A 28 -1.75 -51.04 -50.15
C LEU A 28 -1.35 -51.02 -51.65
N GLY A 29 -1.22 -49.84 -52.25
CA GLY A 29 -0.73 -49.64 -53.63
C GLY A 29 -1.75 -50.00 -54.71
N ILE A 30 -3.05 -50.03 -54.38
CA ILE A 30 -4.11 -50.31 -55.35
C ILE A 30 -4.52 -48.99 -56.02
N PRO A 31 -4.49 -48.90 -57.37
CA PRO A 31 -4.93 -47.71 -58.07
C PRO A 31 -6.45 -47.50 -57.85
N THR A 32 -6.76 -46.53 -57.00
CA THR A 32 -8.11 -46.15 -56.55
C THR A 32 -8.97 -45.57 -57.68
N GLU A 33 -8.35 -45.14 -58.78
CA GLU A 33 -8.98 -44.60 -60.00
C GLU A 33 -9.89 -45.60 -60.75
N LYS A 34 -9.89 -46.88 -60.37
CA LYS A 34 -10.61 -47.95 -61.07
C LYS A 34 -11.58 -48.73 -60.18
N ILE A 35 -11.83 -48.24 -58.98
CA ILE A 35 -12.70 -48.88 -58.00
C ILE A 35 -14.05 -48.17 -57.99
N GLU A 36 -15.13 -48.89 -58.29
CA GLU A 36 -16.48 -48.35 -58.31
C GLU A 36 -17.24 -48.81 -57.06
N TYR A 37 -17.51 -47.89 -56.14
CA TYR A 37 -18.18 -48.19 -54.88
C TYR A 37 -19.69 -48.12 -55.05
N VAL A 38 -20.36 -49.25 -54.89
CA VAL A 38 -21.83 -49.29 -54.86
C VAL A 38 -22.25 -49.77 -53.49
N CYS A 39 -22.77 -48.87 -52.66
CA CYS A 39 -23.41 -49.24 -51.40
C CYS A 39 -24.85 -49.65 -51.67
N ARG A 40 -25.21 -50.89 -51.33
CA ARG A 40 -26.60 -51.37 -51.38
C ARG A 40 -27.19 -51.41 -49.97
N GLY A 41 -28.36 -50.80 -49.79
CA GLY A 41 -29.11 -50.88 -48.55
C GLY A 41 -30.58 -50.51 -48.74
N GLU A 42 -31.44 -50.90 -47.80
CA GLU A 42 -32.85 -50.52 -47.83
C GLU A 42 -33.02 -49.11 -47.25
N PRO A 43 -33.52 -48.12 -48.02
CA PRO A 43 -33.65 -46.75 -47.56
C PRO A 43 -34.81 -46.60 -46.56
N ARG A 44 -34.56 -45.88 -45.46
CA ARG A 44 -35.56 -45.36 -44.52
C ARG A 44 -35.32 -43.88 -44.24
N PRO A 45 -36.30 -43.14 -43.67
CA PRO A 45 -36.33 -41.67 -43.68
C PRO A 45 -35.05 -41.00 -43.16
N ASP A 46 -34.37 -41.61 -42.18
CA ASP A 46 -33.22 -40.96 -41.54
C ASP A 46 -31.90 -41.75 -41.66
N ARG A 47 -31.92 -43.06 -41.99
CA ARG A 47 -30.71 -43.92 -42.16
C ARG A 47 -31.00 -45.18 -43.00
N LEU A 48 -29.98 -45.71 -43.68
CA LEU A 48 -29.96 -47.04 -44.31
C LEU A 48 -29.75 -48.12 -43.23
N LYS A 49 -30.58 -49.17 -43.18
CA LYS A 49 -30.42 -50.34 -42.29
C LYS A 49 -30.14 -51.58 -43.15
N GLY A 50 -28.99 -52.23 -42.97
CA GLY A 50 -28.58 -53.41 -43.74
C GLY A 50 -27.06 -53.55 -43.91
N HIS A 51 -26.62 -54.69 -44.46
CA HIS A 51 -25.22 -54.97 -44.75
C HIS A 51 -24.69 -54.11 -45.89
N ILE A 52 -23.50 -53.53 -45.73
CA ILE A 52 -22.81 -52.81 -46.81
C ILE A 52 -22.11 -53.87 -47.68
N VAL A 53 -22.60 -54.06 -48.89
CA VAL A 53 -21.91 -54.88 -49.90
C VAL A 53 -21.05 -53.96 -50.74
N VAL A 54 -19.73 -54.10 -50.65
CA VAL A 54 -18.78 -53.34 -51.48
C VAL A 54 -18.41 -54.18 -52.70
N HIS A 55 -18.80 -53.74 -53.89
CA HIS A 55 -18.37 -54.34 -55.14
C HIS A 55 -17.05 -53.71 -55.60
N LEU A 56 -15.98 -54.49 -55.65
CA LEU A 56 -14.69 -54.03 -56.17
C LEU A 56 -14.52 -54.57 -57.60
N LYS A 57 -14.51 -53.70 -58.61
CA LYS A 57 -14.07 -54.06 -59.96
C LYS A 57 -12.54 -53.99 -60.00
N VAL A 58 -11.90 -55.13 -60.20
CA VAL A 58 -10.44 -55.25 -60.26
C VAL A 58 -10.04 -55.64 -61.69
N LEU A 59 -8.96 -55.07 -62.22
CA LEU A 59 -8.45 -55.41 -63.55
C LEU A 59 -8.08 -56.90 -63.65
N PRO A 60 -8.26 -57.55 -64.82
CA PRO A 60 -7.97 -58.97 -65.02
C PRO A 60 -6.50 -59.38 -64.77
N SER A 61 -5.59 -58.41 -64.62
CA SER A 61 -4.16 -58.63 -64.40
C SER A 61 -3.77 -58.86 -62.94
N VAL A 62 -4.70 -58.78 -61.99
CA VAL A 62 -4.43 -59.01 -60.56
C VAL A 62 -4.73 -60.46 -60.21
N SER A 63 -3.75 -61.18 -59.67
CA SER A 63 -3.94 -62.58 -59.27
C SER A 63 -4.87 -62.68 -58.06
N HIS A 64 -5.69 -63.73 -58.01
CA HIS A 64 -6.62 -64.00 -56.90
C HIS A 64 -5.90 -64.10 -55.54
N THR A 65 -4.64 -64.51 -55.53
CA THR A 65 -3.79 -64.57 -54.33
C THR A 65 -3.37 -63.18 -53.84
N THR A 66 -3.05 -62.25 -54.75
CA THR A 66 -2.77 -60.85 -54.41
C THR A 66 -4.00 -60.16 -53.84
N LEU A 67 -5.18 -60.37 -54.45
CA LEU A 67 -6.44 -59.81 -53.93
C LEU A 67 -6.77 -60.32 -52.52
N ARG A 68 -6.52 -61.62 -52.27
CA ARG A 68 -6.76 -62.25 -50.96
C ARG A 68 -5.77 -61.80 -49.88
N SER A 69 -4.53 -61.43 -50.24
CA SER A 69 -3.57 -60.82 -49.30
C SER A 69 -4.02 -59.43 -48.92
N VAL A 70 -4.33 -58.57 -49.91
CA VAL A 70 -4.80 -57.20 -49.66
C VAL A 70 -6.03 -57.17 -48.76
N MET A 71 -7.03 -58.02 -49.00
CA MET A 71 -8.23 -58.07 -48.15
C MET A 71 -7.93 -58.51 -46.72
N ARG A 72 -6.91 -59.36 -46.53
CA ARG A 72 -6.45 -59.80 -45.21
C ARG A 72 -5.66 -58.70 -44.51
N ASP A 73 -4.79 -58.02 -45.23
CA ASP A 73 -3.93 -56.96 -44.70
C ASP A 73 -4.76 -55.72 -44.34
N ALA A 74 -5.78 -55.38 -45.14
CA ALA A 74 -6.77 -54.36 -44.81
C ALA A 74 -7.60 -54.73 -43.56
N HIS A 75 -7.98 -56.00 -43.43
CA HIS A 75 -8.67 -56.52 -42.26
C HIS A 75 -7.79 -56.43 -40.99
N ASP A 76 -6.51 -56.78 -41.08
CA ASP A 76 -5.56 -56.71 -39.96
C ASP A 76 -5.22 -55.25 -39.58
N PHE A 77 -5.19 -54.34 -40.55
CA PHE A 77 -5.00 -52.89 -40.33
C PHE A 77 -6.19 -52.27 -39.58
N LEU A 78 -7.42 -52.65 -39.95
CA LEU A 78 -8.64 -52.26 -39.21
C LEU A 78 -8.67 -52.86 -37.80
N LYS A 79 -8.02 -54.01 -37.59
CA LYS A 79 -7.93 -54.69 -36.28
C LYS A 79 -6.91 -54.05 -35.32
N THR A 80 -5.82 -53.49 -35.84
CA THR A 80 -4.68 -53.01 -35.05
C THR A 80 -4.51 -51.49 -35.00
N GLY A 81 -5.22 -50.73 -35.85
CA GLY A 81 -5.15 -49.26 -35.93
C GLY A 81 -6.01 -48.48 -34.92
N PRO A 82 -6.16 -47.14 -35.08
CA PRO A 82 -6.94 -46.27 -34.18
C PRO A 82 -8.44 -46.63 -34.10
N TYR A 83 -8.90 -47.54 -34.96
CA TYR A 83 -10.25 -48.12 -34.98
C TYR A 83 -10.34 -49.50 -34.29
N HIS A 84 -9.32 -49.95 -33.55
CA HIS A 84 -9.26 -51.24 -32.83
C HIS A 84 -10.46 -51.57 -31.90
N LEU A 85 -11.30 -50.59 -31.56
CA LEU A 85 -12.55 -50.80 -30.81
C LEU A 85 -13.72 -51.29 -31.68
N LEU A 86 -13.69 -51.12 -33.00
CA LEU A 86 -14.68 -51.70 -33.92
C LEU A 86 -14.64 -53.24 -33.92
N PRO A 87 -13.47 -53.90 -34.01
CA PRO A 87 -13.34 -55.34 -33.84
C PRO A 87 -13.66 -55.83 -32.41
N ALA A 88 -13.34 -55.06 -31.37
CA ALA A 88 -13.68 -55.44 -29.98
C ALA A 88 -15.20 -55.37 -29.71
N ALA A 89 -15.92 -54.48 -30.39
CA ALA A 89 -17.39 -54.46 -30.44
C ALA A 89 -17.99 -55.56 -31.35
N LEU A 90 -17.17 -56.15 -32.23
CA LEU A 90 -17.49 -57.26 -33.13
C LEU A 90 -16.77 -58.56 -32.73
N ASP A 91 -16.39 -58.71 -31.45
CA ASP A 91 -15.67 -59.90 -30.99
C ASP A 91 -16.57 -61.15 -31.08
N LEU A 92 -16.62 -61.72 -32.28
CA LEU A 92 -17.23 -63.01 -32.61
C LEU A 92 -16.54 -64.14 -31.83
N ASN A 93 -15.33 -63.94 -31.28
CA ASN A 93 -14.66 -64.93 -30.46
C ASN A 93 -15.14 -64.95 -29.01
N ARG A 94 -15.85 -63.92 -28.53
CA ARG A 94 -16.56 -63.99 -27.25
C ARG A 94 -17.87 -64.80 -27.33
N PHE A 95 -18.29 -65.16 -28.55
CA PHE A 95 -19.44 -66.03 -28.81
C PHE A 95 -19.05 -67.50 -29.06
N LEU A 96 -17.76 -67.86 -28.98
CA LEU A 96 -17.27 -69.11 -29.57
C LEU A 96 -17.30 -70.36 -28.69
N GLU A 97 -17.83 -70.34 -27.46
CA GLU A 97 -17.84 -71.58 -26.65
C GLU A 97 -19.19 -72.06 -26.09
N PRO A 98 -20.24 -71.24 -25.89
CA PRO A 98 -21.57 -71.79 -25.59
C PRO A 98 -22.58 -71.80 -26.76
N GLN A 99 -22.34 -71.06 -27.86
CA GLN A 99 -23.35 -70.93 -28.93
C GLN A 99 -23.18 -71.89 -30.11
N ILE A 100 -22.01 -72.52 -30.28
CA ILE A 100 -21.85 -73.57 -31.31
C ILE A 100 -22.61 -74.85 -30.91
N THR A 101 -22.73 -75.14 -29.62
CA THR A 101 -23.53 -76.27 -29.11
C THR A 101 -25.05 -76.01 -29.08
N SER A 102 -25.48 -74.77 -29.29
CA SER A 102 -26.91 -74.43 -29.48
C SER A 102 -27.34 -74.47 -30.95
N ALA A 103 -26.40 -74.44 -31.90
CA ALA A 103 -26.71 -74.52 -33.33
C ALA A 103 -27.05 -75.96 -33.77
N ASP A 104 -26.61 -76.98 -33.03
CA ASP A 104 -26.93 -78.39 -33.30
C ASP A 104 -28.25 -78.87 -32.66
N HIS A 105 -28.92 -78.03 -31.85
CA HIS A 105 -30.17 -78.40 -31.17
C HIS A 105 -31.36 -77.47 -31.45
N ALA A 106 -31.24 -76.53 -32.39
CA ALA A 106 -32.35 -75.72 -32.87
C ALA A 106 -32.73 -76.09 -34.31
N VAL A 107 -32.85 -77.39 -34.58
CA VAL A 107 -33.82 -77.87 -35.58
C VAL A 107 -35.16 -77.90 -34.84
N CYS A 108 -36.11 -77.07 -35.27
CA CYS A 108 -37.45 -76.84 -34.71
C CYS A 108 -37.60 -75.48 -34.00
N ASP A 109 -37.65 -74.39 -34.78
CA ASP A 109 -38.87 -73.56 -34.91
C ASP A 109 -38.56 -72.31 -35.76
N GLU A 110 -39.50 -71.94 -36.63
CA GLU A 110 -39.35 -71.09 -37.82
C GLU A 110 -39.00 -69.61 -37.57
N VAL A 111 -37.73 -69.29 -37.25
CA VAL A 111 -37.15 -67.96 -37.53
C VAL A 111 -35.68 -68.12 -37.94
N ASP A 112 -35.31 -67.53 -39.08
CA ASP A 112 -33.96 -67.56 -39.66
C ASP A 112 -32.87 -67.23 -38.61
N PRO A 113 -31.91 -68.14 -38.33
CA PRO A 113 -30.81 -67.94 -37.38
C PRO A 113 -30.03 -66.64 -37.60
N CYS A 114 -29.92 -66.18 -38.85
CA CYS A 114 -29.27 -64.91 -39.20
C CYS A 114 -30.03 -63.69 -38.65
N LEU A 115 -31.36 -63.75 -38.64
CA LEU A 115 -32.20 -62.69 -38.08
C LEU A 115 -32.10 -62.63 -36.55
N LYS A 116 -31.98 -63.78 -35.87
CA LYS A 116 -31.81 -63.85 -34.41
C LYS A 116 -30.46 -63.28 -33.96
N ALA A 117 -29.37 -63.62 -34.65
CA ALA A 117 -28.04 -63.05 -34.39
C ALA A 117 -28.02 -61.53 -34.66
N SER A 118 -28.64 -61.09 -35.75
CA SER A 118 -28.75 -59.66 -36.10
C SER A 118 -29.56 -58.88 -35.06
N ALA A 119 -30.66 -59.44 -34.56
CA ALA A 119 -31.47 -58.82 -33.52
C ALA A 119 -30.70 -58.66 -32.20
N GLN A 120 -29.94 -59.69 -31.79
CA GLN A 120 -29.10 -59.61 -30.59
C GLN A 120 -27.96 -58.59 -30.73
N TYR A 121 -27.36 -58.50 -31.92
CA TYR A 121 -26.33 -57.50 -32.20
C TYR A 121 -26.87 -56.07 -32.11
N ILE A 122 -28.05 -55.81 -32.68
CA ILE A 122 -28.70 -54.48 -32.61
C ILE A 122 -28.99 -54.11 -31.16
N ILE A 123 -29.54 -55.04 -30.36
CA ILE A 123 -29.83 -54.79 -28.94
C ILE A 123 -28.53 -54.52 -28.15
N ALA A 124 -27.45 -55.23 -28.44
CA ALA A 124 -26.15 -54.99 -27.81
C ALA A 124 -25.56 -53.62 -28.18
N GLN A 125 -25.69 -53.21 -29.45
CA GLN A 125 -25.26 -51.88 -29.89
C GLN A 125 -26.08 -50.76 -29.24
N ASP A 126 -27.40 -50.89 -29.21
CA ASP A 126 -28.29 -49.91 -28.58
C ASP A 126 -27.95 -49.75 -27.09
N ARG A 127 -27.68 -50.86 -26.38
CA ARG A 127 -27.27 -50.82 -24.98
C ARG A 127 -25.92 -50.11 -24.78
N TYR A 128 -24.94 -50.37 -25.65
CA TYR A 128 -23.65 -49.70 -25.60
C TYR A 128 -23.76 -48.19 -25.84
N ILE A 129 -24.58 -47.78 -26.83
CA ILE A 129 -24.83 -46.36 -27.12
C ILE A 129 -25.46 -45.69 -25.89
N MET A 130 -26.47 -46.32 -25.27
CA MET A 130 -27.08 -45.79 -24.06
C MET A 130 -26.09 -45.63 -22.91
N ASP A 131 -25.19 -46.59 -22.70
CA ASP A 131 -24.18 -46.53 -21.64
C ASP A 131 -23.19 -45.37 -21.87
N VAL A 132 -22.75 -45.16 -23.12
CA VAL A 132 -21.86 -44.05 -23.49
C VAL A 132 -22.57 -42.70 -23.35
N GLU A 133 -23.82 -42.59 -23.78
CA GLU A 133 -24.62 -41.37 -23.62
C GLU A 133 -24.85 -41.03 -22.16
N MET A 134 -25.14 -42.03 -21.31
CA MET A 134 -25.26 -41.87 -19.87
C MET A 134 -23.95 -41.39 -19.24
N GLN A 135 -22.80 -41.95 -19.62
CA GLN A 135 -21.50 -41.50 -19.12
C GLN A 135 -21.18 -40.06 -19.57
N ASN A 136 -21.43 -39.74 -20.84
CA ASN A 136 -21.24 -38.38 -21.35
C ASN A 136 -22.14 -37.36 -20.64
N HIS A 137 -23.38 -37.73 -20.31
CA HIS A 137 -24.25 -36.88 -19.49
C HIS A 137 -23.62 -36.61 -18.11
N ARG A 138 -23.13 -37.65 -17.43
CA ARG A 138 -22.47 -37.50 -16.12
C ARG A 138 -21.22 -36.62 -16.19
N TYR A 139 -20.41 -36.75 -17.24
CA TYR A 139 -19.23 -35.90 -17.41
C TYR A 139 -19.60 -34.43 -17.69
N ARG A 140 -20.68 -34.18 -18.45
CA ARG A 140 -21.19 -32.82 -18.65
C ARG A 140 -21.67 -32.20 -17.34
N ASP A 141 -22.43 -32.95 -16.54
CA ASP A 141 -22.88 -32.47 -15.23
C ASP A 141 -21.71 -32.14 -14.31
N LEU A 142 -20.67 -33.00 -14.31
CA LEU A 142 -19.46 -32.76 -13.52
C LEU A 142 -18.71 -31.50 -13.98
N LEU A 143 -18.58 -31.29 -15.29
CA LEU A 143 -17.96 -30.09 -15.85
C LEU A 143 -18.71 -28.81 -15.45
N PHE A 144 -20.05 -28.82 -15.56
CA PHE A 144 -20.86 -27.68 -15.12
C PHE A 144 -20.71 -27.39 -13.63
N CYS A 145 -20.70 -28.42 -12.77
CA CYS A 145 -20.45 -28.24 -11.34
C CYS A 145 -19.05 -27.66 -11.07
N CYS A 146 -18.02 -28.12 -11.78
CA CYS A 146 -16.67 -27.57 -11.65
C CYS A 146 -16.59 -26.09 -12.08
N ASP A 147 -17.21 -25.73 -13.20
CA ASP A 147 -17.26 -24.35 -13.69
C ASP A 147 -17.98 -23.43 -12.70
N GLU A 148 -19.08 -23.90 -12.10
CA GLU A 148 -19.83 -23.14 -11.11
C GLU A 148 -18.99 -22.87 -9.84
N GLU A 149 -18.26 -23.88 -9.36
CA GLU A 149 -17.35 -23.73 -8.21
C GLU A 149 -16.16 -22.81 -8.54
N PHE A 150 -15.60 -22.91 -9.75
CA PHE A 150 -14.54 -22.00 -10.21
C PHE A 150 -15.02 -20.55 -10.20
N LEU A 151 -16.19 -20.25 -10.77
CA LEU A 151 -16.78 -18.91 -10.77
C LEU A 151 -17.09 -18.40 -9.37
N LYS A 152 -17.43 -19.27 -8.41
CA LYS A 152 -17.59 -18.88 -7.00
C LYS A 152 -16.27 -18.45 -6.36
N VAL A 153 -15.16 -19.11 -6.70
CA VAL A 153 -13.83 -18.74 -6.21
C VAL A 153 -13.37 -17.43 -6.84
N GLU A 154 -13.49 -17.29 -8.16
CA GLU A 154 -13.10 -16.08 -8.89
C GLU A 154 -13.82 -14.83 -8.33
N ARG A 155 -15.14 -14.89 -8.12
CA ARG A 155 -15.90 -13.78 -7.50
C ARG A 155 -15.40 -13.42 -6.10
N LYS A 156 -15.01 -14.41 -5.29
CA LYS A 156 -14.48 -14.14 -3.94
C LYS A 156 -13.10 -13.49 -4.00
N GLU A 157 -12.27 -13.89 -4.95
CA GLU A 157 -10.97 -13.28 -5.17
C GLU A 157 -11.12 -11.82 -5.60
N GLU A 158 -12.01 -11.53 -6.55
CA GLU A 158 -12.35 -10.16 -6.96
C GLU A 158 -12.86 -9.30 -5.78
N GLU A 159 -13.73 -9.84 -4.94
CA GLU A 159 -14.22 -9.13 -3.75
C GLU A 159 -13.08 -8.83 -2.75
N MET A 160 -12.16 -9.78 -2.53
CA MET A 160 -11.00 -9.57 -1.67
C MET A 160 -10.03 -8.53 -2.25
N VAL A 161 -9.78 -8.56 -3.56
CA VAL A 161 -8.97 -7.55 -4.25
C VAL A 161 -9.58 -6.16 -4.07
N GLY A 162 -10.90 -6.02 -4.26
CA GLY A 162 -11.60 -4.76 -4.04
C GLY A 162 -11.46 -4.23 -2.61
N LYS A 163 -11.56 -5.10 -1.58
CA LYS A 163 -11.34 -4.72 -0.17
C LYS A 163 -9.90 -4.27 0.08
N LEU A 164 -8.92 -4.98 -0.48
CA LEU A 164 -7.50 -4.61 -0.33
C LEU A 164 -7.18 -3.28 -1.00
N GLU A 165 -7.79 -2.97 -2.15
CA GLU A 165 -7.67 -1.67 -2.80
C GLU A 165 -8.29 -0.56 -1.97
N GLU A 166 -9.46 -0.78 -1.37
CA GLU A 166 -10.11 0.16 -0.47
C GLU A 166 -9.25 0.45 0.77
N ASP A 167 -8.73 -0.59 1.42
CA ASP A 167 -7.83 -0.49 2.57
C ASP A 167 -6.54 0.26 2.21
N ARG A 168 -5.95 -0.04 1.05
CA ARG A 168 -4.77 0.67 0.54
C ARG A 168 -5.05 2.15 0.31
N MET A 169 -6.18 2.49 -0.33
CA MET A 169 -6.59 3.88 -0.50
C MET A 169 -6.84 4.57 0.84
N GLY A 170 -7.39 3.86 1.83
CA GLY A 170 -7.56 4.34 3.21
C GLY A 170 -6.21 4.68 3.84
N TYR A 171 -5.23 3.78 3.72
CA TYR A 171 -3.88 3.99 4.21
C TYR A 171 -3.19 5.18 3.51
N ASP A 172 -3.32 5.31 2.19
CA ASP A 172 -2.70 6.41 1.45
C ASP A 172 -3.31 7.78 1.82
N ARG A 173 -4.64 7.85 2.04
CA ARG A 173 -5.30 9.06 2.58
C ARG A 173 -4.81 9.39 3.99
N MET A 174 -4.67 8.38 4.84
CA MET A 174 -4.18 8.58 6.20
C MET A 174 -2.72 9.03 6.22
N LYS A 175 -1.87 8.43 5.39
CA LYS A 175 -0.47 8.78 5.23
C LYS A 175 -0.30 10.23 4.78
N THR A 176 -1.00 10.64 3.72
CA THR A 176 -0.96 12.01 3.20
C THR A 176 -1.46 13.04 4.22
N PHE A 177 -2.49 12.70 5.02
CA PHE A 177 -2.94 13.52 6.14
C PHE A 177 -1.84 13.72 7.18
N TYR A 178 -1.19 12.64 7.63
CA TYR A 178 -0.12 12.73 8.63
C TYR A 178 1.11 13.48 8.11
N GLU A 179 1.53 13.24 6.86
CA GLU A 179 2.65 13.96 6.24
C GLU A 179 2.37 15.47 6.15
N THR A 180 1.15 15.86 5.78
CA THR A 180 0.73 17.27 5.73
C THR A 180 0.71 17.89 7.12
N HIS A 181 0.15 17.19 8.11
CA HIS A 181 0.10 17.67 9.48
C HIS A 181 1.51 17.78 10.09
N GLU A 182 2.39 16.81 9.83
CA GLU A 182 3.78 16.84 10.28
C GLU A 182 4.53 18.04 9.68
N LYS A 183 4.33 18.31 8.38
CA LYS A 183 4.91 19.49 7.73
C LYS A 183 4.44 20.80 8.40
N SER A 184 3.14 20.92 8.66
CA SER A 184 2.57 22.09 9.36
C SER A 184 3.17 22.28 10.75
N LEU A 185 3.30 21.21 11.53
CA LEU A 185 3.92 21.27 12.86
C LEU A 185 5.40 21.67 12.79
N ARG A 186 6.15 21.18 11.81
CA ARG A 186 7.55 21.55 11.61
C ARG A 186 7.69 23.05 11.31
N GLU A 187 6.80 23.60 10.50
CA GLU A 187 6.75 25.04 10.20
C GLU A 187 6.39 25.87 11.44
N GLU A 188 5.42 25.43 12.24
CA GLU A 188 5.06 26.10 13.50
C GLU A 188 6.20 26.09 14.51
N ILE A 189 6.89 24.95 14.67
CA ILE A 189 8.06 24.83 15.56
C ILE A 189 9.17 25.78 15.10
N ALA A 190 9.44 25.89 13.80
CA ALA A 190 10.43 26.83 13.28
C ALA A 190 10.07 28.29 13.62
N ASN A 191 8.82 28.68 13.37
CA ASN A 191 8.33 30.03 13.71
C ASN A 191 8.40 30.32 15.22
N LEU A 192 8.09 29.34 16.07
CA LEU A 192 8.20 29.50 17.52
C LEU A 192 9.65 29.63 17.98
N LYS A 193 10.59 28.88 17.38
CA LYS A 193 12.01 29.02 17.67
C LYS A 193 12.52 30.42 17.36
N ASP A 194 12.14 30.98 16.21
CA ASP A 194 12.53 32.34 15.83
C ASP A 194 11.98 33.38 16.81
N LYS A 195 10.71 33.23 17.24
CA LYS A 195 10.10 34.12 18.25
C LYS A 195 10.76 34.02 19.62
N VAL A 196 11.21 32.82 20.02
CA VAL A 196 11.94 32.61 21.27
C VAL A 196 13.28 33.34 21.21
N LEU A 197 14.01 33.19 20.10
CA LEU A 197 15.29 33.87 19.89
C LEU A 197 15.13 35.40 19.97
N GLU A 198 14.13 35.97 19.29
CA GLU A 198 13.84 37.41 19.37
C GLU A 198 13.50 37.87 20.80
N CYS A 199 12.77 37.04 21.56
CA CYS A 199 12.49 37.33 22.96
C CYS A 199 13.73 37.27 23.84
N GLU A 200 14.62 36.30 23.63
CA GLU A 200 15.89 36.18 24.35
C GLU A 200 16.78 37.40 24.09
N ASP A 201 16.91 37.83 22.84
CA ASP A 201 17.66 39.03 22.45
C ASP A 201 17.09 40.28 23.13
N ARG A 202 15.76 40.43 23.14
CA ARG A 202 15.08 41.55 23.81
C ARG A 202 15.32 41.53 25.33
N ILE A 203 15.25 40.35 25.95
CA ILE A 203 15.53 40.19 27.39
C ILE A 203 16.98 40.56 27.69
N GLU A 204 17.93 40.11 26.88
CA GLU A 204 19.35 40.41 27.12
C GLU A 204 19.65 41.91 26.94
N CYS A 205 19.02 42.57 25.96
CA CYS A 205 19.09 44.03 25.80
C CYS A 205 18.52 44.77 27.04
N GLN A 206 17.39 44.32 27.58
CA GLN A 206 16.82 44.89 28.80
C GLN A 206 17.73 44.66 30.02
N ARG A 207 18.34 43.47 30.13
CA ARG A 207 19.31 43.16 31.20
C ARG A 207 20.55 44.04 31.10
N HIS A 208 21.06 44.30 29.89
CA HIS A 208 22.16 45.24 29.68
C HIS A 208 21.79 46.65 30.14
N THR A 209 20.62 47.14 29.72
CA THR A 209 20.11 48.48 30.10
C THR A 209 19.96 48.62 31.61
N LEU A 210 19.42 47.58 32.28
CA LEU A 210 19.28 47.56 33.74
C LEU A 210 20.63 47.54 34.45
N ARG A 211 21.63 46.81 33.94
CA ARG A 211 22.99 46.80 34.49
C ARG A 211 23.63 48.19 34.40
N GLU A 212 23.53 48.86 33.25
CA GLU A 212 24.02 50.23 33.10
C GLU A 212 23.32 51.21 34.04
N PHE A 213 22.00 51.10 34.18
CA PHE A 213 21.24 51.93 35.10
C PHE A 213 21.69 51.72 36.55
N HIS A 214 21.85 50.47 36.97
CA HIS A 214 22.30 50.13 38.32
C HIS A 214 23.70 50.69 38.61
N GLU A 215 24.63 50.57 37.66
CA GLU A 215 25.97 51.16 37.81
C GLU A 215 25.91 52.69 37.92
N LYS A 216 25.08 53.37 37.12
CA LYS A 216 24.89 54.83 37.23
C LYS A 216 24.34 55.24 38.61
N GLU A 217 23.36 54.50 39.13
CA GLU A 217 22.80 54.77 40.47
C GLU A 217 23.81 54.49 41.58
N LYS A 218 24.60 53.43 41.49
CA LYS A 218 25.72 53.17 42.41
C LYS A 218 26.71 54.34 42.43
N HIS A 219 27.11 54.85 41.27
CA HIS A 219 27.98 56.02 41.18
C HIS A 219 27.34 57.28 41.77
N ARG A 220 26.02 57.49 41.58
CA ARG A 220 25.28 58.59 42.22
C ARG A 220 25.26 58.45 43.74
N GLY A 221 25.04 57.25 44.27
CA GLY A 221 25.11 56.96 45.70
C GLY A 221 26.47 57.30 46.30
N ILE A 222 27.56 56.89 45.64
CA ILE A 222 28.94 57.24 46.07
C ILE A 222 29.13 58.76 46.07
N LYS A 223 28.70 59.47 45.02
CA LYS A 223 28.80 60.94 44.95
C LYS A 223 27.99 61.62 46.06
N LYS A 224 26.81 61.11 46.38
CA LYS A 224 25.96 61.61 47.47
C LYS A 224 26.67 61.49 48.82
N LEU A 225 27.21 60.31 49.13
CA LEU A 225 27.97 60.07 50.37
C LEU A 225 29.21 60.96 50.47
N ALA A 226 29.93 61.17 49.37
CA ALA A 226 31.09 62.07 49.35
C ALA A 226 30.71 63.53 49.62
N LEU A 227 29.57 64.00 49.08
CA LEU A 227 29.04 65.34 49.34
C LEU A 227 28.60 65.49 50.80
N GLU A 228 27.87 64.51 51.35
CA GLU A 228 27.47 64.50 52.76
C GLU A 228 28.69 64.55 53.70
N ALA A 229 29.72 63.75 53.44
CA ALA A 229 30.96 63.79 54.21
C ALA A 229 31.65 65.16 54.15
N ARG A 230 31.63 65.83 52.99
CA ARG A 230 32.20 67.17 52.82
C ARG A 230 31.39 68.22 53.57
N CYS A 231 30.07 68.16 53.52
CA CYS A 231 29.18 69.04 54.29
C CYS A 231 29.42 68.88 55.80
N ASN A 232 29.47 67.65 56.31
CA ASN A 232 29.75 67.38 57.72
C ASN A 232 31.10 67.96 58.17
N THR A 233 32.12 67.87 57.30
CA THR A 233 33.44 68.45 57.59
C THR A 233 33.39 69.97 57.63
N MET A 234 32.70 70.59 56.66
CA MET A 234 32.51 72.05 56.65
C MET A 234 31.73 72.54 57.86
N GLU A 235 30.68 71.83 58.27
CA GLU A 235 29.89 72.15 59.46
C GLU A 235 30.78 72.13 60.70
N LYS A 236 31.61 71.09 60.85
CA LYS A 236 32.57 71.01 61.97
C LYS A 236 33.55 72.20 61.97
N LEU A 237 34.11 72.56 60.82
CA LEU A 237 35.00 73.71 60.69
C LEU A 237 34.28 75.04 60.99
N ALA A 238 33.03 75.19 60.57
CA ALA A 238 32.23 76.38 60.85
C ALA A 238 31.93 76.53 62.35
N VAL A 239 31.62 75.42 63.03
CA VAL A 239 31.45 75.38 64.49
C VAL A 239 32.75 75.75 65.21
N GLU A 240 33.88 75.20 64.78
CA GLU A 240 35.18 75.54 65.37
C GLU A 240 35.53 77.02 65.17
N ALA A 241 35.35 77.55 63.95
CA ALA A 241 35.58 78.96 63.65
C ALA A 241 34.68 79.90 64.46
N THR A 242 33.41 79.53 64.68
CA THR A 242 32.49 80.32 65.52
C THR A 242 32.90 80.32 66.98
N ILE A 243 33.36 79.18 67.52
CA ILE A 243 33.92 79.10 68.88
C ILE A 243 35.15 79.99 69.00
N THR A 244 36.12 79.88 68.09
CA THR A 244 37.35 80.69 68.10
C THR A 244 37.06 82.18 67.98
N THR A 245 36.13 82.56 67.10
CA THR A 245 35.73 83.96 66.91
C THR A 245 35.05 84.49 68.16
N THR A 246 34.14 83.73 68.76
CA THR A 246 33.44 84.12 70.01
C THR A 246 34.42 84.30 71.16
N TYR A 247 35.38 83.39 71.30
CA TYR A 247 36.45 83.49 72.28
C TYR A 247 37.30 84.75 72.08
N SER A 248 37.71 85.02 70.84
CA SER A 248 38.49 86.22 70.50
C SER A 248 37.72 87.51 70.74
N MET A 249 36.43 87.55 70.40
CA MET A 249 35.54 88.68 70.69
C MET A 249 35.40 88.93 72.20
N HIS A 250 35.25 87.86 73.00
CA HIS A 250 35.16 87.98 74.45
C HIS A 250 36.42 88.64 75.05
N HIS A 251 37.60 88.22 74.58
CA HIS A 251 38.87 88.84 74.97
C HIS A 251 38.95 90.31 74.57
N LEU A 252 38.59 90.66 73.33
CA LEU A 252 38.58 92.06 72.89
C LEU A 252 37.65 92.92 73.76
N VAL A 253 36.44 92.44 74.07
CA VAL A 253 35.52 93.14 74.97
C VAL A 253 36.13 93.32 76.36
N HIS A 254 36.82 92.31 76.89
CA HIS A 254 37.53 92.41 78.17
C HIS A 254 38.64 93.47 78.12
N TYR A 255 39.47 93.45 77.07
CA TYR A 255 40.53 94.45 76.87
C TYR A 255 39.97 95.87 76.76
N ILE A 256 38.89 96.08 76.02
CA ILE A 256 38.22 97.39 75.91
C ILE A 256 37.78 97.88 77.30
N LYS A 257 37.13 97.03 78.10
CA LYS A 257 36.74 97.39 79.47
C LYS A 257 37.94 97.74 80.37
N CYS A 258 39.06 97.03 80.23
CA CYS A 258 40.29 97.37 80.96
C CYS A 258 40.84 98.74 80.54
N ILE A 259 40.83 99.05 79.24
CA ILE A 259 41.27 100.35 78.73
C ILE A 259 40.34 101.46 79.22
N GLU A 260 39.01 101.27 79.16
CA GLU A 260 38.02 102.21 79.69
C GLU A 260 38.25 102.50 81.18
N TYR A 261 38.50 101.46 81.98
CA TYR A 261 38.84 101.61 83.40
C TYR A 261 40.12 102.41 83.62
N LEU A 262 41.19 102.12 82.87
CA LEU A 262 42.45 102.85 82.96
C LEU A 262 42.27 104.31 82.55
N GLN A 263 41.51 104.57 81.49
CA GLN A 263 41.20 105.92 81.02
C GLN A 263 40.43 106.71 82.09
N ASP A 264 39.38 106.14 82.68
CA ASP A 264 38.63 106.76 83.78
C ASP A 264 39.53 107.04 84.99
N LYS A 265 40.41 106.09 85.35
CA LYS A 265 41.38 106.28 86.43
C LYS A 265 42.34 107.45 86.15
N VAL A 266 42.89 107.54 84.94
CA VAL A 266 43.75 108.65 84.50
C VAL A 266 42.98 109.98 84.54
N ASN A 267 41.74 110.00 84.07
CA ASN A 267 40.89 111.19 84.09
C ASN A 267 40.62 111.67 85.53
N ARG A 268 40.29 110.75 86.45
CA ARG A 268 40.08 111.07 87.89
C ARG A 268 41.34 111.62 88.55
N ILE A 269 42.51 111.01 88.29
CA ILE A 269 43.80 111.51 88.81
C ILE A 269 44.08 112.90 88.26
N SER A 270 43.90 113.10 86.95
CA SER A 270 44.12 114.39 86.29
C SER A 270 43.21 115.47 86.87
N GLN A 271 41.92 115.17 87.08
CA GLN A 271 40.98 116.10 87.70
C GLN A 271 41.36 116.44 89.15
N ALA A 272 41.77 115.45 89.94
CA ALA A 272 42.24 115.70 91.31
C ALA A 272 43.49 116.60 91.35
N TRP A 273 44.41 116.43 90.40
CA TRP A 273 45.56 117.33 90.22
C TRP A 273 45.13 118.76 89.86
N ILE A 274 44.20 118.93 88.92
CA ILE A 274 43.64 120.23 88.54
C ILE A 274 42.97 120.91 89.74
N ASP A 275 42.17 120.16 90.51
CA ASP A 275 41.47 120.70 91.69
C ASP A 275 42.46 121.07 92.81
N ALA A 276 43.50 120.26 93.03
CA ALA A 276 44.57 120.55 93.99
C ALA A 276 45.39 121.79 93.60
N ASP A 277 45.72 121.94 92.31
CA ASP A 277 46.42 123.12 91.79
C ASP A 277 45.55 124.38 91.91
N ARG A 278 44.27 124.28 91.54
CA ARG A 278 43.27 125.34 91.73
C ARG A 278 43.18 125.77 93.20
N LYS A 279 43.22 124.82 94.14
CA LYS A 279 43.22 125.08 95.58
C LYS A 279 44.50 125.80 96.03
N ARG A 280 45.69 125.38 95.58
CA ARG A 280 46.96 126.10 95.86
C ARG A 280 46.93 127.54 95.36
N ILE A 281 46.45 127.77 94.13
CA ILE A 281 46.34 129.11 93.55
C ILE A 281 45.40 130.00 94.40
N GLN A 282 44.30 129.44 94.91
CA GLN A 282 43.40 130.16 95.82
C GLN A 282 44.04 130.47 97.19
N GLU A 283 44.85 129.55 97.72
CA GLU A 283 45.59 129.75 98.99
C GLU A 283 46.67 130.82 98.85
N ILE A 284 47.40 130.85 97.73
CA ILE A 284 48.42 131.88 97.43
C ILE A 284 47.79 133.27 97.25
N ARG A 285 46.57 133.37 96.70
CA ARG A 285 45.85 134.64 96.53
C ARG A 285 45.23 135.21 97.82
N LYS A 286 45.27 134.47 98.94
CA LYS A 286 44.74 134.89 100.25
C LYS A 286 45.83 135.36 101.24
N VAL A 287 47.09 135.36 100.81
CA VAL A 287 48.25 135.98 101.48
C VAL A 287 48.49 137.35 100.85
#